data_AF-A0A7V8AJ76-F1
#
_entry.id   AF-A0A7V8AJ76-F1
#
_cell.length_a   1.000
_cell.length_b   1.000
_cell.length_c   1.000
_cell.angle_alpha   90.00
_cell.angle_beta   90.00
_cell.angle_gamma   90.00
#
_symmetry.space_group_name_H-M   'P 1'
#
loop_
_entity.id
_entity.type
_entity.pdbx_description
1 polymer ?
#
loop_
_entity_poly.entity_id
_entity_poly.type
_entity_poly.pdbx_seq_one_letter_code
_entity_poly.pdbx_strand_id
1 'polypeptide(L)'
;MKEDYCSLASPEKMWILVLSLRDEYFSKLFAMVGDEEIKELSQIMAGLGAISSSVVEHLFVEFVDQISSTGSLVGSRESTERLLSKSPPKERVEAVMEEIRGPAGRTMWDKLSNVNE
;
A
#
# COMPACT_ATOMS: atom_id res chain seq x y z
N MET A 1 29.47 -1.07 -10.09
CA MET A 1 28.02 -1.26 -10.27
C MET A 1 27.68 -2.57 -9.61
N LYS A 2 26.79 -2.60 -8.61
CA LYS A 2 26.39 -3.87 -7.99
C LYS A 2 25.47 -4.59 -8.99
N GLU A 3 25.94 -5.71 -9.53
CA GLU A 3 25.23 -6.55 -10.51
C GLU A 3 24.60 -7.79 -9.86
N ASP A 4 25.12 -8.20 -8.70
CA ASP A 4 24.76 -9.46 -8.05
C ASP A 4 23.74 -9.27 -6.91
N TYR A 5 22.48 -9.52 -7.22
CA TYR A 5 21.37 -9.56 -6.26
C TYR A 5 21.59 -10.47 -5.03
N CYS A 6 22.27 -11.62 -5.21
CA CYS A 6 22.55 -12.57 -4.13
C CYS A 6 23.57 -12.04 -3.10
N SER A 7 24.28 -10.95 -3.42
CA SER A 7 25.27 -10.36 -2.52
C SER A 7 24.69 -9.31 -1.57
N LEU A 8 23.43 -8.92 -1.76
CA LEU A 8 22.77 -7.88 -0.95
C LEU A 8 22.27 -8.42 0.39
N ALA A 9 22.68 -7.76 1.47
CA ALA A 9 22.12 -8.02 2.80
C ALA A 9 20.66 -7.53 2.89
N SER A 10 19.85 -8.15 3.75
CA SER A 10 18.42 -7.80 3.89
C SER A 10 18.14 -6.31 4.14
N PRO A 11 18.95 -5.58 4.96
CA PRO A 11 18.80 -4.13 5.09
C PRO A 11 19.07 -3.40 3.78
N GLU A 12 20.15 -3.73 3.06
CA GLU A 12 20.46 -3.12 1.76
C GLU A 12 19.31 -3.31 0.76
N LYS A 13 18.74 -4.52 0.68
CA LYS A 13 17.58 -4.81 -0.17
C LYS A 13 16.38 -3.91 0.14
N MET A 14 16.04 -3.76 1.42
CA MET A 14 14.93 -2.91 1.86
C MET A 14 15.18 -1.44 1.48
N TRP A 15 16.41 -0.97 1.66
CA TRP A 15 16.75 0.43 1.40
C TRP A 15 16.82 0.76 -0.09
N ILE A 16 17.20 -0.19 -0.93
CA ILE A 16 17.09 -0.06 -2.40
C ILE A 16 15.63 0.11 -2.81
N LEU A 17 14.71 -0.65 -2.21
CA LEU A 17 13.27 -0.48 -2.44
C LEU A 17 12.78 0.89 -1.95
N VAL A 18 13.20 1.34 -0.77
CA VAL A 18 12.84 2.69 -0.26
C VAL A 18 13.37 3.81 -1.16
N LEU A 19 14.60 3.68 -1.67
CA LEU A 19 15.22 4.60 -2.62
C LEU A 19 14.51 4.67 -3.98
N SER A 20 13.81 3.60 -4.35
CA SER A 20 13.02 3.56 -5.59
C SER A 20 11.66 4.26 -5.48
N LEU A 21 11.27 4.68 -4.27
CA LEU A 21 10.04 5.45 -4.02
C LEU A 21 10.22 6.92 -4.41
N ARG A 22 9.11 7.61 -4.70
CA ARG A 22 9.11 9.08 -4.83
C ARG A 22 9.40 9.75 -3.48
N ASP A 23 10.06 10.90 -3.50
CA ASP A 23 10.45 11.69 -2.33
C ASP A 23 9.30 11.95 -1.32
N GLU A 24 8.07 12.09 -1.82
CA GLU A 24 6.87 12.29 -1.00
C GLU A 24 6.57 11.10 -0.06
N TYR A 25 6.87 9.87 -0.47
CA TYR A 25 6.71 8.69 0.38
C TYR A 25 7.92 8.50 1.30
N PHE A 26 9.10 8.87 0.83
CA PHE A 26 10.33 8.84 1.61
C PHE A 26 10.23 9.73 2.85
N SER A 27 9.77 10.99 2.69
CA SER A 27 9.58 11.91 3.82
C SER A 27 8.63 11.39 4.90
N LYS A 28 7.54 10.72 4.49
CA LYS A 28 6.57 10.12 5.42
C LYS A 28 7.15 8.91 6.15
N LEU A 29 7.93 8.09 5.47
CA LEU A 29 8.64 6.96 6.10
C LEU A 29 9.64 7.47 7.13
N PHE A 30 10.46 8.45 6.79
CA PHE A 30 11.46 9.02 7.71
C PHE A 30 10.84 9.64 8.95
N ALA A 31 9.65 10.23 8.85
CA ALA A 31 8.94 10.77 10.00
C ALA A 31 8.50 9.69 11.01
N MET A 32 8.45 8.41 10.62
CA MET A 32 8.07 7.28 11.47
C MET A 32 9.30 6.49 11.99
N VAL A 33 10.49 6.81 11.48
CA VAL A 33 11.74 6.12 11.77
C VAL A 33 12.54 6.96 12.77
N GLY A 34 13.17 6.32 13.77
CA GLY A 34 13.93 7.03 14.79
C GLY A 34 15.26 7.59 14.26
N ASP A 35 15.85 8.52 15.01
CA ASP A 35 17.10 9.19 14.65
C ASP A 35 18.28 8.21 14.46
N GLU A 36 18.26 7.07 15.15
CA GLU A 36 19.32 6.08 15.06
C GLU A 36 19.19 5.25 13.77
N GLU A 37 17.98 4.81 13.45
CA GLU A 37 17.69 4.12 12.19
C GLU A 37 17.95 5.05 10.99
N ILE A 38 17.67 6.35 11.10
CA ILE A 38 18.00 7.34 10.06
C ILE A 38 19.51 7.40 9.79
N LYS A 39 20.36 7.30 10.83
CA LYS A 39 21.82 7.29 10.65
C LYS A 39 22.29 6.02 9.98
N GLU A 40 21.82 4.86 10.46
CA GLU A 40 22.16 3.55 9.88
C GLU A 40 21.76 3.52 8.39
N LEU A 41 20.55 3.98 8.11
CA LEU A 41 20.01 4.14 6.77
C LEU A 41 20.89 5.01 5.89
N SER A 42 21.25 6.20 6.37
CA SER A 42 22.08 7.15 5.64
C SER A 42 23.45 6.57 5.31
N GLN A 43 24.03 5.77 6.21
CA GLN A 43 25.31 5.09 5.98
C GLN A 43 25.20 4.00 4.91
N ILE A 44 24.15 3.17 4.96
CA ILE A 44 23.92 2.13 3.96
C ILE A 44 23.68 2.78 2.58
N MET A 45 22.81 3.79 2.50
CA MET A 45 22.50 4.51 1.26
C MET A 45 23.74 5.16 0.65
N ALA A 46 24.57 5.81 1.46
CA ALA A 46 25.82 6.42 1.00
C ALA A 46 26.82 5.38 0.46
N GLY A 47 26.75 4.13 0.92
CA GLY A 47 27.61 3.02 0.49
C GLY A 47 27.10 2.21 -0.71
N LEU A 48 25.85 2.38 -1.13
CA LEU A 48 25.22 1.54 -2.17
C LEU A 48 25.81 1.75 -3.58
N GLY A 49 26.21 2.98 -3.91
CA GLY A 49 26.73 3.33 -5.24
C GLY A 49 25.72 3.10 -6.37
N ALA A 50 26.20 2.92 -7.60
CA ALA A 50 25.35 2.65 -8.75
C ALA A 50 24.81 1.21 -8.72
N ILE A 51 23.48 1.08 -8.76
CA ILE A 51 22.74 -0.19 -8.78
C ILE A 51 22.17 -0.41 -10.17
N SER A 52 22.29 -1.63 -10.68
CA SER A 52 21.71 -2.02 -11.97
C SER A 52 20.18 -2.11 -11.90
N SER A 53 19.49 -1.77 -13.00
CA SER A 53 18.03 -1.89 -13.08
C SER A 53 17.53 -3.32 -12.86
N SER A 54 18.29 -4.32 -13.34
CA SER A 54 17.98 -5.74 -13.16
C SER A 54 17.92 -6.16 -11.69
N VAL A 55 18.76 -5.58 -10.83
CA VAL A 55 18.72 -5.83 -9.38
C VAL A 55 17.46 -5.22 -8.76
N VAL A 56 17.09 -4.01 -9.17
CA VAL A 56 15.88 -3.33 -8.68
C VAL A 56 14.62 -4.09 -9.08
N GLU A 57 14.52 -4.52 -10.34
CA GLU A 57 13.38 -5.31 -10.83
C GLU A 57 13.21 -6.62 -10.06
N HIS A 58 14.31 -7.33 -9.80
CA HIS A 58 14.27 -8.58 -9.04
C HIS A 58 13.80 -8.35 -7.59
N LEU A 59 14.24 -7.25 -6.97
CA LEU A 59 13.77 -6.86 -5.63
C LEU A 59 12.27 -6.59 -5.59
N PHE A 60 11.73 -5.94 -6.63
CA PHE A 60 10.28 -5.72 -6.71
C PHE A 60 9.49 -7.02 -6.83
N VAL A 61 9.97 -7.99 -7.61
CA VAL A 61 9.32 -9.30 -7.73
C VAL A 61 9.35 -10.04 -6.38
N GLU A 62 10.50 -10.10 -5.71
CA GLU A 62 10.63 -10.69 -4.37
C GLU A 62 9.69 -10.00 -3.36
N PHE A 63 9.64 -8.67 -3.37
CA PHE A 63 8.81 -7.89 -2.47
C PHE A 63 7.31 -8.14 -2.69
N VAL A 64 6.87 -8.17 -3.96
CA VAL A 64 5.48 -8.47 -4.30
C VAL A 64 5.11 -9.89 -3.88
N ASP A 65 6.00 -10.86 -4.09
CA ASP A 65 5.77 -12.25 -3.68
C ASP A 65 5.65 -12.37 -2.14
N GLN A 66 6.54 -11.71 -1.40
CA GLN A 66 6.49 -11.67 0.07
C GLN A 66 5.20 -11.00 0.59
N ILE A 67 4.78 -9.87 0.01
CA ILE A 67 3.51 -9.22 0.39
C ILE A 67 2.32 -10.12 0.06
N SER A 68 2.33 -10.75 -1.11
CA SER A 68 1.26 -11.64 -1.58
C SER A 68 1.16 -12.92 -0.72
N SER A 69 2.27 -13.37 -0.15
CA SER A 69 2.32 -14.52 0.77
C SER A 69 1.59 -14.29 2.09
N THR A 70 1.30 -13.03 2.45
CA THR A 70 0.48 -12.66 3.63
C THR A 70 -1.00 -13.06 3.49
N GLY A 71 -1.36 -13.74 2.39
CA GLY A 71 -2.64 -14.38 2.17
C GLY A 71 -3.47 -13.64 1.13
N SER A 72 -4.22 -14.41 0.34
CA SER A 72 -5.23 -13.95 -0.61
C SER A 72 -6.00 -12.74 -0.03
N LEU A 73 -5.83 -11.57 -0.64
CA LEU A 73 -6.62 -10.39 -0.31
C LEU A 73 -8.06 -10.62 -0.81
N VAL A 74 -8.91 -11.20 0.04
CA VAL A 74 -10.34 -11.32 -0.25
C VAL A 74 -10.99 -9.97 0.04
N GLY A 75 -11.25 -9.20 -1.02
CA GLY A 75 -12.09 -8.02 -0.94
C GLY A 75 -13.55 -8.40 -0.69
N SER A 76 -14.00 -8.31 0.55
CA SER A 76 -15.41 -8.39 0.96
C SER A 76 -15.89 -7.04 1.51
N ARG A 77 -17.22 -6.82 1.56
CA ARG A 77 -17.82 -5.63 2.19
C ARG A 77 -17.27 -5.40 3.60
N GLU A 78 -17.14 -6.48 4.37
CA GLU A 78 -16.62 -6.46 5.74
C GLU A 78 -15.13 -6.09 5.79
N SER A 79 -14.33 -6.63 4.86
CA SER A 79 -12.91 -6.26 4.76
C SER A 79 -12.72 -4.79 4.38
N THR A 80 -13.55 -4.26 3.48
CA THR A 80 -13.54 -2.85 3.05
C THR A 80 -13.99 -1.93 4.18
N GLU A 81 -15.07 -2.26 4.89
CA GLU A 81 -15.55 -1.49 6.04
C GLU A 81 -14.51 -1.43 7.17
N ARG A 82 -13.86 -2.57 7.47
CA ARG A 82 -12.76 -2.66 8.44
C ARG A 82 -11.55 -1.83 8.03
N LEU A 83 -11.28 -1.68 6.73
CA LEU A 83 -10.14 -0.93 6.23
C LEU A 83 -10.44 0.58 6.20
N LEU A 84 -11.63 0.96 5.73
CA LEU A 84 -12.08 2.35 5.70
C LEU A 84 -12.25 2.93 7.11
N SER A 85 -12.74 2.16 8.08
CA SER A 85 -12.89 2.61 9.48
C SER A 85 -11.57 2.99 10.17
N LYS A 86 -10.42 2.55 9.64
CA LYS A 86 -9.09 2.96 10.10
C LYS A 86 -8.64 4.31 9.50
N SER A 87 -9.36 4.82 8.51
CA SER A 87 -9.08 6.10 7.85
C SER A 87 -9.99 7.19 8.42
N PRO A 88 -9.45 8.24 9.07
CA PRO A 88 -10.24 9.41 9.44
C PRO A 88 -10.51 10.28 8.19
N PRO A 89 -11.68 10.95 8.08
CA PRO A 89 -12.76 11.08 9.07
C PRO A 89 -13.86 10.01 8.94
N LYS A 90 -14.52 9.67 10.05
CA LYS A 90 -15.58 8.64 10.10
C LYS A 90 -16.79 8.97 9.24
N GLU A 91 -17.17 10.25 9.12
CA GLU A 91 -18.34 10.65 8.31
C GLU A 91 -18.14 10.32 6.82
N ARG A 92 -16.88 10.38 6.34
CA ARG A 92 -16.55 10.02 4.95
C ARG A 92 -16.67 8.53 4.71
N VAL A 93 -16.32 7.71 5.69
CA VAL A 93 -16.44 6.26 5.61
C VAL A 93 -17.90 5.87 5.50
N GLU A 94 -18.77 6.46 6.34
CA GLU A 94 -20.21 6.20 6.30
C GLU A 94 -20.82 6.58 4.95
N ALA A 95 -20.52 7.78 4.43
CA ALA A 95 -21.02 8.22 3.12
C ALA A 95 -20.60 7.27 1.98
N VAL A 96 -19.33 6.85 1.96
CA VAL A 96 -18.81 5.88 0.96
C VAL A 96 -19.47 4.52 1.13
N MET A 97 -19.68 4.06 2.36
CA MET A 97 -20.34 2.79 2.62
C MET A 97 -21.83 2.82 2.26
N GLU A 98 -22.53 3.95 2.42
CA GLU A 98 -23.92 4.14 1.95
C GLU A 98 -24.01 4.16 0.42
N GLU A 99 -23.05 4.78 -0.27
CA GLU A 99 -22.99 4.76 -1.73
C GLU A 99 -22.74 3.34 -2.27
N ILE A 100 -21.83 2.59 -1.64
CA ILE A 100 -21.54 1.18 -1.97
C ILE A 100 -22.74 0.27 -1.68
N ARG A 101 -23.56 0.57 -0.66
CA ARG A 101 -24.81 -0.17 -0.41
C ARG A 101 -25.77 -0.08 -1.60
N GLY A 102 -25.60 0.93 -2.47
CA GLY A 102 -26.58 1.27 -3.49
C GLY A 102 -27.95 1.50 -2.82
N PRO A 103 -29.04 1.57 -3.61
CA PRO A 103 -30.37 1.58 -3.04
C PRO A 103 -30.69 0.18 -2.52
N ALA A 104 -30.18 -0.16 -1.34
CA ALA A 104 -30.53 -1.37 -0.63
C ALA A 104 -32.04 -1.32 -0.29
N GLY A 105 -32.86 -1.91 -1.17
CA GLY A 105 -34.18 -2.42 -0.83
C GLY A 105 -35.37 -1.47 -0.90
N ARG A 106 -35.26 -0.30 -1.55
CA ARG A 106 -36.45 0.49 -1.96
C ARG A 106 -36.25 1.14 -3.33
N THR A 107 -36.34 0.29 -4.34
CA THR A 107 -37.03 0.57 -5.61
C THR A 107 -37.83 1.89 -5.62
N MET A 108 -37.22 2.97 -6.11
CA MET A 108 -37.98 4.08 -6.71
C MET A 108 -38.86 3.56 -7.88
N TRP A 109 -38.50 2.42 -8.47
CA TRP A 109 -39.28 1.71 -9.50
C TRP A 109 -40.56 1.02 -8.96
N ASP A 110 -40.60 0.54 -7.71
CA ASP A 110 -41.82 -0.05 -7.09
C ASP A 110 -42.81 1.04 -6.68
N LYS A 111 -42.34 2.28 -6.48
CA LYS A 111 -43.21 3.43 -6.26
C LYS A 111 -43.83 3.97 -7.55
N LEU A 112 -43.33 3.56 -8.72
CA LEU A 112 -43.89 3.95 -10.03
C LEU A 112 -44.80 2.86 -10.63
N SER A 113 -44.70 1.61 -10.20
CA SER A 113 -45.58 0.52 -10.67
C SER A 113 -46.92 0.44 -9.94
N ASN A 114 -47.14 1.22 -8.88
CA ASN A 114 -48.39 1.23 -8.11
C ASN A 114 -49.24 2.49 -8.32
N VAL A 115 -49.07 3.15 -9.48
CA VAL A 115 -49.92 4.27 -9.94
C VAL A 115 -50.47 3.94 -11.32
N ASN A 116 -51.11 2.77 -11.46
CA ASN A 116 -52.20 2.56 -12.41
C ASN A 116 -52.91 1.21 -12.16
N GLU A 117 -53.72 1.13 -11.10
CA GLU A 117 -55.00 0.40 -11.09
C GLU A 117 -55.85 0.86 -9.89
#